data_AF-A0A9Q8ZH75-F1
#
_entry.id   AF-A0A9Q8ZH75-F1
#
_cell.length_a   1.000
_cell.length_b   1.000
_cell.length_c   1.000
_cell.angle_alpha   90.00
_cell.angle_beta   90.00
_cell.angle_gamma   90.00
#
_symmetry.space_group_name_H-M   'P 1'
#
loop_
_entity.id
_entity.type
_entity.pdbx_description
1 polymer ?
#
loop_
_entity_poly.entity_id
_entity_poly.type
_entity_poly.pdbx_seq_one_letter_code
_entity_poly.pdbx_strand_id
1 'polypeptide(L)'
;MPEPTPFVRPYDTSRDFQHGMHVYLSTIDPLLDYEPARTIGAHLWYTPYVTLCPETCFVLDDGHGRVVGYCIGCASTPSFAQQWRKDFAPSVNRELVPPPDVQVANDPAMEKEDIKHFRKAVYQADCRVS
;
A
#
# COMPACT_ATOMS: atom_id res chain seq x y z
N MET A 1 -17.59 -7.03 32.54
CA MET A 1 -17.82 -6.16 31.36
C MET A 1 -18.01 -7.08 30.17
N PRO A 2 -18.93 -6.80 29.23
CA PRO A 2 -19.03 -7.59 28.01
C PRO A 2 -17.72 -7.49 27.23
N GLU A 3 -17.35 -8.59 26.57
CA GLU A 3 -16.19 -8.63 25.68
C GLU A 3 -16.44 -7.71 24.48
N PRO A 4 -15.44 -6.92 24.03
CA PRO A 4 -15.60 -6.07 22.87
C PRO A 4 -15.93 -6.90 21.64
N THR A 5 -16.92 -6.43 20.88
CA THR A 5 -17.37 -7.12 19.66
C THR A 5 -16.70 -6.49 18.44
N PRO A 6 -16.01 -7.26 17.60
CA PRO A 6 -15.42 -6.75 16.36
C PRO A 6 -16.47 -6.16 15.42
N PHE A 7 -16.13 -5.07 14.72
CA PHE A 7 -17.04 -4.38 13.81
C PHE A 7 -16.31 -3.71 12.64
N VAL A 8 -17.03 -3.50 11.54
CA VAL A 8 -16.51 -2.77 10.39
C VAL A 8 -16.77 -1.27 10.56
N ARG A 9 -15.77 -0.45 10.26
CA ARG A 9 -15.88 1.02 10.27
C ARG A 9 -15.07 1.66 9.14
N PRO A 10 -15.34 2.92 8.77
CA PRO A 10 -14.49 3.67 7.87
C PRO A 10 -13.05 3.74 8.37
N TYR A 11 -12.10 3.75 7.43
CA TYR A 11 -10.68 3.96 7.70
C TYR A 11 -10.45 5.39 8.23
N ASP A 12 -9.67 5.51 9.29
CA ASP A 12 -9.30 6.76 9.94
C ASP A 12 -7.82 7.06 9.69
N THR A 13 -7.57 8.07 8.84
CA THR A 13 -6.22 8.46 8.40
C THR A 13 -5.33 8.93 9.56
N SER A 14 -5.89 9.30 10.71
CA SER A 14 -5.13 9.76 11.87
C SER A 14 -4.55 8.64 12.72
N ARG A 15 -5.08 7.40 12.62
CA ARG A 15 -4.74 6.31 13.56
C ARG A 15 -4.60 4.92 12.96
N ASP A 16 -5.19 4.64 11.79
CA ASP A 16 -5.26 3.27 11.29
C ASP A 16 -4.03 2.84 10.50
N PHE A 17 -3.18 3.77 10.07
CA PHE A 17 -2.10 3.48 9.13
C PHE A 17 -1.17 2.36 9.62
N GLN A 18 -0.72 2.43 10.87
CA GLN A 18 0.21 1.45 11.42
C GLN A 18 -0.43 0.07 11.58
N HIS A 19 -1.69 0.00 12.03
CA HIS A 19 -2.39 -1.26 12.17
C HIS A 19 -2.73 -1.89 10.81
N GLY A 20 -3.18 -1.10 9.83
CA GLY A 20 -3.42 -1.61 8.48
C GLY A 20 -2.13 -2.01 7.75
N MET A 21 -1.02 -1.29 7.97
CA MET A 21 0.30 -1.71 7.49
C MET A 21 0.72 -3.05 8.08
N HIS A 22 0.45 -3.27 9.37
CA HIS A 22 0.67 -4.57 10.01
C HIS A 22 -0.19 -5.68 9.39
N VAL A 23 -1.46 -5.41 9.07
CA VAL A 23 -2.32 -6.36 8.34
C VAL A 23 -1.74 -6.69 6.96
N TYR A 24 -1.29 -5.69 6.20
CA TYR A 24 -0.63 -5.90 4.91
C TYR A 24 0.60 -6.82 5.06
N LEU A 25 1.51 -6.50 6.00
CA LEU A 25 2.72 -7.31 6.23
C LEU A 25 2.41 -8.72 6.72
N SER A 26 1.32 -8.92 7.45
CA SER A 26 0.92 -10.23 7.98
C SER A 26 0.18 -11.09 6.95
N THR A 27 -0.24 -10.49 5.83
CA THR A 27 -1.04 -11.16 4.79
C THR A 27 -0.40 -11.12 3.40
N ILE A 28 0.77 -10.50 3.28
CA ILE A 28 1.57 -10.50 2.05
C ILE A 28 1.87 -11.94 1.62
N ASP A 29 1.95 -12.17 0.31
CA ASP A 29 2.35 -13.47 -0.23
C ASP A 29 3.71 -13.87 0.36
N PRO A 30 3.88 -15.11 0.88
CA PRO A 30 5.15 -15.56 1.44
C PRO A 30 6.35 -15.41 0.49
N LEU A 31 6.15 -15.46 -0.82
CA LEU A 31 7.19 -15.24 -1.82
C LEU A 31 7.65 -13.78 -1.89
N LEU A 32 6.84 -12.84 -1.40
CA LEU A 32 7.13 -11.40 -1.33
C LEU A 32 7.52 -10.96 0.08
N ASP A 33 7.60 -11.89 1.04
CA ASP A 33 7.83 -11.59 2.46
C ASP A 33 9.32 -11.32 2.79
N TYR A 34 9.92 -10.38 2.08
CA TYR A 34 11.32 -9.96 2.25
C TYR A 34 11.50 -8.49 1.86
N GLU A 35 12.59 -7.85 2.30
CA GLU A 35 12.94 -6.51 1.81
C GLU A 35 13.77 -6.59 0.51
N PRO A 36 13.53 -5.71 -0.48
CA PRO A 36 12.65 -4.53 -0.44
C PRO A 36 11.20 -4.78 -0.90
N ALA A 37 10.83 -6.04 -1.17
CA ALA A 37 9.52 -6.40 -1.74
C ALA A 37 8.35 -5.93 -0.85
N ARG A 38 8.45 -6.11 0.47
CA ARG A 38 7.47 -5.60 1.46
C ARG A 38 7.26 -4.10 1.31
N THR A 39 8.35 -3.34 1.35
CA THR A 39 8.32 -1.87 1.26
C THR A 39 7.71 -1.40 -0.05
N ILE A 40 8.17 -1.93 -1.19
CA ILE A 40 7.68 -1.50 -2.51
C ILE A 40 6.24 -1.94 -2.70
N GLY A 41 5.89 -3.17 -2.29
CA GLY A 41 4.53 -3.69 -2.36
C GLY A 41 3.54 -2.89 -1.53
N ALA A 42 3.93 -2.34 -0.37
CA ALA A 42 3.08 -1.46 0.42
C ALA A 42 2.70 -0.20 -0.39
N HIS A 43 3.63 0.33 -1.18
CA HIS A 43 3.42 1.47 -2.09
C HIS A 43 2.64 1.10 -3.35
N LEU A 44 2.32 -0.17 -3.58
CA LEU A 44 1.46 -0.64 -4.66
C LEU A 44 0.05 -1.01 -4.20
N TRP A 45 -0.04 -1.72 -3.08
CA TRP A 45 -1.24 -2.45 -2.72
C TRP A 45 -1.97 -1.90 -1.50
N TYR A 46 -1.37 -0.98 -0.75
CA TYR A 46 -1.97 -0.44 0.47
C TYR A 46 -1.93 1.09 0.53
N THR A 47 -0.73 1.68 0.61
CA THR A 47 -0.52 3.10 0.87
C THR A 47 -1.30 4.01 -0.09
N PRO A 48 -1.28 3.82 -1.42
CA PRO A 48 -1.97 4.73 -2.34
C PRO A 48 -3.47 4.83 -2.06
N TYR A 49 -4.12 3.70 -1.76
CA TYR A 49 -5.56 3.64 -1.49
C TYR A 49 -5.94 4.42 -0.22
N VAL A 50 -5.24 4.15 0.88
CA VAL A 50 -5.55 4.82 2.16
C VAL A 50 -5.13 6.29 2.18
N THR A 51 -4.25 6.71 1.27
CA THR A 51 -3.88 8.13 1.11
C THR A 51 -4.77 8.91 0.16
N LEU A 52 -5.18 8.32 -0.99
CA LEU A 52 -5.89 9.04 -2.04
C LEU A 52 -7.40 8.82 -2.01
N CYS A 53 -7.87 7.69 -1.49
CA CYS A 53 -9.28 7.33 -1.45
C CYS A 53 -9.73 6.79 -0.07
N PRO A 54 -9.37 7.44 1.05
CA PRO A 54 -9.73 6.97 2.39
C PRO A 54 -11.26 6.82 2.58
N GLU A 55 -12.07 7.60 1.88
CA GLU A 55 -13.53 7.56 1.89
C GLU A 55 -14.11 6.25 1.33
N THR A 56 -13.31 5.49 0.57
CA THR A 56 -13.68 4.15 0.06
C THR A 56 -12.99 3.01 0.80
N CYS A 57 -12.27 3.32 1.88
CA CYS A 57 -11.52 2.35 2.68
C CYS A 57 -12.27 2.05 4.00
N PHE A 58 -12.38 0.77 4.32
CA PHE A 58 -13.00 0.27 5.55
C PHE A 58 -12.07 -0.72 6.26
N VAL A 59 -12.16 -0.76 7.58
CA VAL A 59 -11.36 -1.64 8.44
C VAL A 59 -12.25 -2.49 9.32
N LEU A 60 -11.78 -3.70 9.63
CA LEU A 60 -12.30 -4.53 10.71
C LEU A 60 -11.57 -4.14 12.00
N ASP A 61 -12.30 -3.54 12.93
CA ASP A 61 -11.83 -3.20 14.28
C ASP A 61 -12.08 -4.38 15.22
N ASP A 62 -11.15 -4.68 16.12
CA ASP A 62 -11.29 -5.74 17.12
C ASP A 62 -12.22 -5.38 18.30
N GLY A 63 -12.76 -4.16 18.32
CA GLY A 63 -13.58 -3.62 19.39
C GLY A 63 -12.78 -2.86 20.46
N HIS A 64 -11.45 -2.85 20.36
CA HIS A 64 -10.55 -2.04 21.18
C HIS A 64 -9.91 -0.88 20.41
N GLY A 65 -10.24 -0.70 19.14
CA GLY A 65 -9.67 0.35 18.28
C GLY A 65 -8.54 -0.15 17.37
N ARG A 66 -8.17 -1.44 17.42
CA ARG A 66 -7.09 -1.99 16.58
C ARG A 66 -7.66 -2.53 15.28
N VAL A 67 -7.03 -2.17 14.17
CA VAL A 67 -7.35 -2.75 12.85
C VAL A 67 -6.77 -4.15 12.75
N VAL A 68 -7.62 -5.12 12.42
CA VAL A 68 -7.26 -6.54 12.23
C VAL A 68 -7.62 -7.06 10.83
N GLY A 69 -8.18 -6.21 9.97
CA GLY A 69 -8.47 -6.49 8.56
C GLY A 69 -8.89 -5.23 7.83
N TYR A 70 -8.85 -5.23 6.49
CA TYR A 70 -9.32 -4.10 5.69
C TYR A 70 -10.01 -4.53 4.40
N CYS A 71 -10.85 -3.64 3.87
CA CYS A 71 -11.36 -3.65 2.51
C CYS A 71 -11.13 -2.24 1.95
N ILE A 72 -10.25 -2.12 0.96
CA ILE A 72 -9.79 -0.84 0.41
C ILE A 72 -9.98 -0.82 -1.09
N GLY A 73 -10.16 0.36 -1.67
CA GLY A 73 -10.39 0.51 -3.09
C GLY A 73 -10.40 1.97 -3.52
N CYS A 74 -10.94 2.20 -4.71
CA CYS A 74 -11.20 3.53 -5.24
C CYS A 74 -12.51 3.47 -6.06
N ALA A 75 -13.22 4.59 -6.16
CA ALA A 75 -14.48 4.63 -6.90
C ALA A 75 -14.30 4.61 -8.44
N SER A 76 -13.14 5.04 -8.93
CA SER A 76 -12.85 5.19 -10.36
C SER A 76 -11.37 4.89 -10.64
N THR A 77 -11.11 3.76 -11.30
CA THR A 77 -9.74 3.37 -11.68
C THR A 77 -9.03 4.43 -12.53
N PRO A 78 -9.66 5.07 -13.55
CA PRO A 78 -9.00 6.14 -14.31
C PRO A 78 -8.65 7.36 -13.45
N SER A 79 -9.57 7.80 -12.59
CA SER A 79 -9.35 8.96 -11.72
C SER A 79 -8.28 8.67 -10.66
N PHE A 80 -8.29 7.47 -10.09
CA PHE A 80 -7.28 7.00 -9.14
C PHE A 80 -5.90 6.94 -9.79
N ALA A 81 -5.79 6.36 -10.99
CA ALA A 81 -4.52 6.30 -11.72
C ALA A 81 -3.99 7.71 -12.08
N GLN A 82 -4.89 8.66 -12.37
CA GLN A 82 -4.52 10.05 -12.59
C GLN A 82 -3.97 10.71 -11.31
N GLN A 83 -4.68 10.58 -10.19
CA GLN A 83 -4.26 11.12 -8.89
C GLN A 83 -2.97 10.46 -8.38
N TRP A 84 -2.82 9.15 -8.60
CA TRP A 84 -1.60 8.43 -8.27
C TRP A 84 -0.40 9.05 -8.98
N ARG A 85 -0.47 9.24 -10.31
CA ARG A 85 0.65 9.84 -11.07
C ARG A 85 0.93 11.27 -10.66
N LYS A 86 -0.12 12.04 -10.38
CA LYS A 86 -0.02 13.47 -10.09
C LYS A 86 0.46 13.76 -8.67
N ASP A 87 -0.03 13.00 -7.70
CA ASP A 87 0.06 13.33 -6.28
C ASP A 87 0.84 12.25 -5.49
N PHE A 88 0.52 10.96 -5.66
CA PHE A 88 1.17 9.88 -4.89
C PHE A 88 2.60 9.60 -5.33
N ALA A 89 2.84 9.25 -6.60
CA ALA A 89 4.16 8.86 -7.10
C ALA A 89 5.25 9.92 -6.84
N PRO A 90 4.99 11.24 -6.99
CA PRO A 90 5.96 12.28 -6.64
C PRO A 90 6.27 12.38 -5.14
N SER A 91 5.37 11.93 -4.26
CA SER A 91 5.55 11.96 -2.80
C SER A 91 6.31 10.75 -2.24
N VAL A 92 6.50 9.70 -3.05
CA VAL A 92 7.18 8.47 -2.62
C VAL A 92 8.64 8.77 -2.28
N ASN A 93 9.08 8.31 -1.11
CA ASN A 93 10.48 8.44 -0.71
C ASN A 93 11.37 7.63 -1.68
N ARG A 94 12.17 8.35 -2.46
CA ARG A 94 13.05 7.80 -3.51
C ARG A 94 14.19 6.95 -2.97
N GLU A 95 14.50 7.04 -1.67
CA GLU A 95 15.48 6.15 -1.03
C GLU A 95 14.87 4.77 -0.75
N LEU A 96 13.59 4.72 -0.37
CA LEU A 96 12.86 3.48 -0.08
C LEU A 96 12.39 2.78 -1.36
N VAL A 97 11.95 3.55 -2.35
CA VAL A 97 11.52 3.05 -3.65
C VAL A 97 12.23 3.87 -4.73
N PRO A 98 13.42 3.47 -5.19
CA PRO A 98 14.13 4.23 -6.20
C PRO A 98 13.41 4.17 -7.57
N PRO A 99 13.42 5.25 -8.37
CA PRO A 99 12.88 5.24 -9.75
C PRO A 99 13.44 4.10 -10.59
N PRO A 100 12.66 3.52 -11.52
CA PRO A 100 13.03 2.28 -12.22
C PRO A 100 14.31 2.40 -13.07
N ASP A 101 14.69 3.61 -13.45
CA ASP A 101 15.90 3.95 -14.20
C ASP A 101 17.16 4.10 -13.33
N VAL A 102 17.01 4.11 -12.00
CA VAL A 102 18.13 4.20 -11.06
C VAL A 102 18.69 2.81 -10.75
N GLN A 103 19.98 2.60 -10.99
CA GLN A 103 20.67 1.39 -10.57
C GLN A 103 21.08 1.49 -9.09
N VAL A 104 20.77 0.45 -8.30
CA VAL A 104 21.06 0.38 -6.86
C VAL A 104 22.17 -0.65 -6.63
N ALA A 105 23.41 -0.25 -6.90
CA ALA A 105 24.55 -1.18 -6.90
C ALA A 105 24.83 -1.88 -5.56
N ASN A 106 24.41 -1.28 -4.45
CA ASN A 106 24.69 -1.79 -3.10
C ASN A 106 23.58 -2.68 -2.52
N ASP A 107 22.50 -2.93 -3.28
CA ASP A 107 21.41 -3.81 -2.87
C ASP A 107 21.03 -4.74 -4.04
N PRO A 108 21.58 -5.96 -4.10
CA PRO A 108 21.25 -6.92 -5.14
C PRO A 108 19.75 -7.29 -5.20
N ALA A 109 19.00 -7.15 -4.09
CA ALA A 109 17.58 -7.44 -4.09
C ALA A 109 16.78 -6.37 -4.84
N MET A 110 17.22 -5.10 -4.84
CA MET A 110 16.65 -4.02 -5.65
C MET A 110 16.79 -4.23 -7.16
N GLU A 111 17.70 -5.12 -7.56
CA GLU A 111 18.03 -5.38 -8.96
C GLU A 111 17.31 -6.59 -9.57
N LYS A 112 16.56 -7.35 -8.77
CA LYS A 112 15.72 -8.45 -9.26
C LYS A 112 14.63 -7.93 -10.20
N GLU A 113 14.29 -8.72 -11.21
CA GLU A 113 13.36 -8.29 -12.29
C GLU A 113 11.94 -7.99 -11.78
N ASP A 114 11.43 -8.77 -10.85
CA ASP A 114 10.16 -8.52 -10.16
C ASP A 114 10.18 -7.20 -9.39
N ILE A 115 11.27 -6.91 -8.69
CA ILE A 115 11.45 -5.67 -7.94
C ILE A 115 11.57 -4.45 -8.85
N LYS A 116 12.32 -4.55 -9.96
CA LYS A 116 12.36 -3.50 -11.00
C LYS A 116 10.98 -3.25 -11.59
N HIS A 117 10.22 -4.30 -11.84
CA HIS A 117 8.85 -4.20 -12.31
C HIS A 117 7.95 -3.48 -11.29
N PHE A 118 8.03 -3.84 -10.01
CA PHE A 118 7.26 -3.16 -8.96
C PHE A 118 7.63 -1.69 -8.79
N ARG A 119 8.93 -1.36 -8.81
CA ARG A 119 9.39 0.05 -8.80
C ARG A 119 8.76 0.81 -9.96
N LYS A 120 8.83 0.27 -11.18
CA LYS A 120 8.18 0.87 -12.35
C LYS A 120 6.68 1.08 -12.14
N ALA A 121 5.98 0.07 -11.62
CA ALA A 121 4.54 0.14 -11.37
C ALA A 121 4.16 1.25 -10.36
N VAL A 122 4.97 1.47 -9.31
CA VAL A 122 4.77 2.56 -8.34
C VAL A 122 4.78 3.92 -9.04
N TYR A 123 5.72 4.13 -9.96
CA TYR A 123 5.87 5.43 -10.65
C TYR A 123 4.91 5.63 -11.82
N GLN A 124 4.46 4.56 -12.47
CA GLN A 124 3.61 4.64 -13.65
C GLN A 124 2.11 4.52 -13.35
N ALA A 125 1.75 4.20 -12.10
CA ALA A 125 0.39 3.87 -11.69
C ALA A 125 -0.22 2.84 -12.66
N ASP A 126 0.41 1.66 -12.75
CA ASP A 126 0.02 0.54 -13.62
C ASP A 126 -1.34 -0.07 -13.20
N CYS A 127 -2.37 0.75 -13.22
CA CYS A 127 -3.76 0.34 -13.18
C CYS A 127 -4.15 -0.02 -14.62
N ARG A 128 -4.53 -1.29 -14.87
CA ARG A 128 -5.08 -1.66 -16.18
C ARG A 128 -6.35 -0.84 -16.42
N VAL A 129 -6.28 0.11 -17.35
CA VAL A 129 -7.48 0.76 -17.89
C VAL A 129 -7.97 -0.17 -18.99
N SER A 130 -9.10 -0.84 -18.74
CA SER A 130 -9.79 -1.65 -19.74
C SER A 130 -10.22 -0.80 -20.94
#